data_AF-A0AAE3WA61-F1
#
_entry.id   AF-A0AAE3WA61-F1
#
_cell.length_a   1.000
_cell.length_b   1.000
_cell.length_c   1.000
_cell.angle_alpha   90.00
_cell.angle_beta   90.00
_cell.angle_gamma   90.00
#
_symmetry.space_group_name_H-M   'P 1'
#
loop_
_entity.id
_entity.type
_entity.pdbx_description
1 polymer ?
#
loop_
_entity_poly.entity_id
_entity_poly.type
_entity_poly.pdbx_seq_one_letter_code
_entity_poly.pdbx_strand_id
1 'polypeptide(L)' 'MAKLSDLIIGHPDVTSFAELEKLVQHLGASGEMFMEFDLKPDYRDTPRKWEWALESAFTRGLDYE' A
#
# COMPACT_ATOMS: atom_id res chain seq x y z
N MET A 1 -2.10 -11.93 6.80
CA MET A 1 -3.11 -10.94 6.36
C MET A 1 -2.67 -9.63 6.93
N ALA A 2 -2.07 -8.81 6.08
CA ALA A 2 -1.56 -7.52 6.46
C ALA A 2 -2.68 -6.49 6.42
N LYS A 3 -2.67 -5.54 7.36
CA LYS A 3 -3.62 -4.42 7.39
C LYS A 3 -2.95 -3.16 6.90
N LEU A 4 -3.70 -2.34 6.18
CA LEU A 4 -3.21 -1.05 5.70
C LEU A 4 -2.91 -0.10 6.86
N SER A 5 -3.73 -0.10 7.91
CA SER A 5 -3.48 0.70 9.12
C SER A 5 -2.15 0.34 9.80
N ASP A 6 -1.86 -0.94 9.98
CA ASP A 6 -0.60 -1.43 10.58
C ASP A 6 0.61 -1.01 9.73
N LEU A 7 0.49 -1.06 8.41
CA LEU A 7 1.54 -0.61 7.48
C LEU A 7 1.80 0.90 7.61
N ILE A 8 0.74 1.72 7.72
CA ILE A 8 0.89 3.17 7.89
C ILE A 8 1.50 3.51 9.26
N ILE A 9 1.04 2.86 10.33
CA ILE A 9 1.55 3.08 11.69
C ILE A 9 3.02 2.64 11.80
N GLY A 10 3.40 1.55 11.13
CA GLY A 10 4.78 1.03 11.12
C GLY A 10 5.75 1.87 10.29
N HIS A 11 5.26 2.76 9.42
CA HIS A 11 6.08 3.57 8.52
C HIS A 11 5.70 5.06 8.60
N PRO A 12 5.93 5.73 9.75
CA PRO A 12 5.55 7.13 9.97
C PRO A 12 6.30 8.12 9.05
N ASP A 13 7.42 7.72 8.46
CA ASP A 13 8.18 8.50 7.48
C ASP A 13 7.50 8.57 6.10
N VAL A 14 6.45 7.77 5.86
CA VAL A 14 5.65 7.84 4.63
C VAL A 14 4.72 9.04 4.72
N THR A 15 4.89 9.98 3.82
CA THR A 15 4.14 11.26 3.85
C THR A 15 3.28 11.48 2.61
N SER A 16 3.31 10.53 1.67
CA SER A 16 2.58 10.58 0.41
C SER A 16 1.99 9.23 0.02
N PHE A 17 0.91 9.26 -0.76
CA PHE A 17 0.31 8.06 -1.32
C PHE A 17 1.28 7.31 -2.25
N ALA A 18 2.08 8.05 -3.03
CA ALA A 18 3.09 7.45 -3.90
C ALA A 18 4.15 6.63 -3.14
N GLU A 19 4.52 7.05 -1.93
CA GLU A 19 5.43 6.28 -1.06
C GLU A 19 4.74 5.06 -0.46
N LEU A 20 3.47 5.21 -0.06
CA LEU A 20 2.66 4.08 0.40
C LEU A 20 2.55 2.99 -0.67
N GLU A 21 2.30 3.36 -1.93
CA GLU A 21 2.24 2.41 -3.05
C GLU A 21 3.53 1.57 -3.16
N LYS A 22 4.69 2.19 -2.94
CA LYS A 22 5.98 1.46 -2.94
C LYS A 22 6.03 0.46 -1.79
N LEU A 23 5.62 0.83 -0.57
CA LEU A 23 5.58 -0.12 0.54
C LEU A 23 4.64 -1.29 0.26
N VAL A 24 3.48 -1.01 -0.33
CA VAL A 24 2.51 -2.05 -0.71
C VAL A 24 3.10 -3.00 -1.76
N GLN A 25 3.89 -2.52 -2.72
CA GLN A 25 4.62 -3.37 -3.67
C GLN A 25 5.64 -4.30 -2.97
N HIS A 26 6.40 -3.77 -2.00
CA HIS A 26 7.34 -4.58 -1.22
C HIS A 26 6.60 -5.65 -0.41
N LEU A 27 5.42 -5.33 0.12
CA LEU A 27 4.62 -6.29 0.87
C LEU A 27 4.10 -7.43 -0.02
N GLY A 28 3.61 -7.10 -1.22
CA GLY A 28 3.21 -8.09 -2.21
C GLY A 28 4.36 -9.00 -2.63
N ALA A 29 5.58 -8.44 -2.78
CA ALA A 29 6.78 -9.20 -3.08
C ALA A 29 7.28 -10.06 -1.90
N SER A 30 6.90 -9.73 -0.66
CA SER A 30 7.34 -10.43 0.56
C SER A 30 6.59 -11.75 0.82
N GLY A 31 5.60 -12.09 -0.02
CA GLY A 31 4.85 -13.34 0.08
C GLY A 31 3.54 -13.25 0.87
N GLU A 32 3.10 -12.06 1.28
CA GLU A 32 1.74 -11.88 1.78
C GLU A 32 0.74 -12.12 0.66
N MET A 33 -0.28 -12.96 0.90
CA MET A 33 -1.32 -13.26 -0.09
C MET A 33 -2.49 -12.28 -0.05
N PHE A 34 -2.73 -11.64 1.10
CA PHE A 34 -3.91 -10.79 1.32
C PHE A 34 -3.55 -9.54 2.11
N MET A 35 -4.02 -8.40 1.62
CA MET A 35 -4.03 -7.11 2.31
C MET A 35 -5.47 -6.70 2.60
N GLU A 36 -5.71 -6.19 3.81
CA GLU A 36 -6.98 -5.62 4.24
C GLU A 36 -6.92 -4.09 4.19
N PHE A 37 -7.88 -3.47 3.49
CA PHE A 37 -8.03 -2.02 3.39
C PHE A 37 -8.98 -1.49 4.48
N ASP A 38 -8.51 -1.54 5.73
CA ASP A 38 -9.31 -1.20 6.92
C ASP A 38 -9.38 0.31 7.21
N LEU A 39 -8.51 1.11 6.60
CA LEU A 39 -8.44 2.55 6.77
C LEU A 39 -8.15 3.25 5.44
N LYS A 40 -8.84 4.36 5.18
CA LYS A 40 -8.53 5.24 4.05
C LYS A 40 -7.26 6.07 4.35
N PRO A 41 -6.24 6.07 3.48
CA PRO A 41 -5.05 6.90 3.66
C PRO A 41 -5.36 8.40 3.61
N ASP A 42 -4.91 9.15 4.62
CA ASP A 42 -5.11 10.61 4.74
C ASP A 42 -3.92 11.41 4.15
N TYR A 43 -3.41 10.99 2.99
CA TYR A 43 -2.37 11.73 2.28
C TYR A 43 -2.99 12.79 1.34
N ARG A 44 -2.27 13.89 1.14
CA ARG A 44 -2.72 15.00 0.27
C ARG A 44 -2.93 14.56 -1.17
N ASP A 45 -2.12 13.60 -1.63
CA ASP A 45 -2.13 13.04 -2.98
C ASP A 45 -2.94 11.75 -3.10
N THR A 46 -3.68 11.32 -2.06
CA THR A 46 -4.53 10.11 -2.12
C THR A 46 -5.56 10.23 -3.26
N PRO A 47 -5.52 9.35 -4.27
CA PRO A 47 -6.43 9.41 -5.40
C PRO A 47 -7.84 8.92 -5.01
N ARG A 48 -8.84 9.27 -5.84
CA ARG A 48 -10.23 8.83 -5.60
C ARG A 48 -10.39 7.31 -5.59
N LYS A 49 -9.61 6.60 -6.41
CA LYS A 49 -9.62 5.13 -6.53
C LYS A 49 -8.41 4.50 -5.83
N TRP A 50 -8.11 4.97 -4.63
CA TRP A 50 -6.93 4.54 -3.86
C TRP A 50 -6.91 3.03 -3.60
N GLU A 51 -8.05 2.39 -3.31
CA GLU A 51 -8.12 0.93 -3.08
C GLU A 51 -7.62 0.16 -4.29
N TRP A 52 -8.06 0.52 -5.50
CA TRP A 52 -7.59 -0.11 -6.73
C TRP A 52 -6.11 0.15 -7.01
N ALA A 53 -5.62 1.35 -6.69
CA ALA A 53 -4.20 1.66 -6.86
C ALA A 53 -3.33 0.81 -5.92
N LEU A 54 -3.70 0.69 -4.64
CA LEU A 54 -3.00 -0.17 -3.69
C LEU A 54 -3.14 -1.65 -4.02
N GLU A 55 -4.32 -2.10 -4.44
CA GLU A 55 -4.53 -3.49 -4.90
C GLU A 55 -3.64 -3.80 -6.10
N SER A 56 -3.61 -2.91 -7.10
CA SER A 56 -2.73 -3.06 -8.25
C SER A 56 -1.25 -3.06 -7.86
N ALA A 57 -0.84 -2.21 -6.92
CA ALA A 57 0.52 -2.15 -6.40
C ALA A 57 0.89 -3.45 -5.67
N PHE A 58 -0.03 -3.99 -4.86
CA PHE A 58 0.13 -5.22 -4.10
C PHE A 58 0.25 -6.44 -5.03
N THR A 59 -0.66 -6.56 -6.00
CA THR A 59 -0.67 -7.69 -6.95
C THR A 59 0.51 -7.64 -7.92
N ARG A 60 0.95 -6.45 -8.35
CA ARG A 60 2.11 -6.33 -9.25
C ARG A 60 3.43 -6.67 -8.54
N GLY A 61 3.54 -6.35 -7.25
CA GLY A 61 4.80 -6.49 -6.52
C GLY A 61 5.94 -5.67 -7.11
N LEU A 62 7.18 -6.11 -6.87
CA LEU A 62 8.41 -5.51 -7.44
C LEU A 62 8.70 -6.01 -8.87
N ASP A 63 7.92 -6.95 -9.39
CA ASP A 63 8.24 -7.71 -10.61
C ASP A 63 7.55 -7.11 -11.84
N TYR A 64 7.94 -5.90 -12.24
CA TYR A 64 7.68 -5.32 -13.58
C TYR A 64 8.69 -4.17 -13.81
N GLU A 65 9.96 -4.52 -14.06
CA GLU A 65 10.96 -3.68 -14.73
C GLU A 65 11.52 -4.41 -15.95
#